data_AF-J3ER93-F1
#
_entry.id   AF-J3ER93-F1
#
_cell.length_a   1.000
_cell.length_b   1.000
_cell.length_c   1.000
_cell.angle_alpha   90.00
_cell.angle_beta   90.00
_cell.angle_gamma   90.00
#
_symmetry.space_group_name_H-M   'P 1'
#
loop_
_entity.id
_entity.type
_entity.pdbx_description
1 polymer ?
#
loop_
_entity_poly.entity_id
_entity_poly.type
_entity_poly.pdbx_seq_one_letter_code
_entity_poly.pdbx_strand_id
1 'polypeptide(L)'
;MPDLSSLTTLANQLPSDSEISSLKTQLTGMKTMLANANKLLSETDNLASATSGLSDLQNQMSTLTQSLAQLQTAANQASSVANQLNAGVNGSGVDTTNQSTINATISQSQMLSQINQLAAGLQQYTGGVDQAASGASQLNANSASLTSGTKQLAGGLGTLNNQVPTLTSGVSQLSNGANQLASGANQLNAKAPQLTAGLIQVNNGQRTMYTTLQGLVSQMQVLHNGLVDASGGLTKIGKGVTSADDYLTGLKNSAAANNFYIPASVLHGKTFATAIKTYMSANKHATKLTIVLDSNPSSAKSMARIDSLQSEVQNELKGTPLSGAKVAIGGQTASISDTHHIASSDFTRTAAIMLIGILLALMVITRSILQPFYILGTLLLAYVTSLSLTRWLSTAVLGQSMLTWNTPFFSFVMLVALGVDYSIFLMMKYREFGLTDGTPSKRIIAASGVIGAVVISAAVILSGTFAALIPSGVLTLIQVALAVIIGLIILVIILPVVISAAIRLTYPLDDKLNDNIKKRKH
;
A
#
# COMPACT_ATOMS: atom_id res chain seq x y z
N MET A 1 -4.53 -24.74 23.75
CA MET A 1 -3.42 -25.30 24.55
C MET A 1 -4.03 -26.07 25.70
N PRO A 2 -3.46 -27.20 26.14
CA PRO A 2 -3.87 -27.79 27.41
C PRO A 2 -3.49 -26.82 28.53
N ASP A 3 -4.43 -26.50 29.39
CA ASP A 3 -4.20 -25.65 30.55
C ASP A 3 -3.34 -26.42 31.57
N LEU A 4 -2.07 -26.02 31.68
CA LEU A 4 -1.10 -26.59 32.63
C LEU A 4 -1.12 -25.86 33.98
N SER A 5 -2.04 -24.92 34.21
CA SER A 5 -2.18 -24.21 35.50
C SER A 5 -2.51 -25.15 36.66
N SER A 6 -3.13 -26.30 36.37
CA SER A 6 -3.40 -27.35 37.36
C SER A 6 -2.12 -28.01 37.87
N LEU A 7 -1.05 -28.09 37.07
CA LEU A 7 0.24 -28.66 37.47
C LEU A 7 1.02 -27.73 38.40
N THR A 8 0.97 -26.41 38.18
CA THR A 8 1.50 -25.42 39.13
C THR A 8 0.70 -25.39 40.42
N THR A 9 -0.62 -25.55 40.34
CA THR A 9 -1.49 -25.66 41.53
C THR A 9 -1.15 -26.91 42.34
N LEU A 10 -0.87 -28.04 41.68
CA LEU A 10 -0.47 -29.29 42.34
C LEU A 10 0.95 -29.22 42.92
N ALA A 11 1.89 -28.56 42.23
CA ALA A 11 3.24 -28.32 42.74
C ALA A 11 3.23 -27.45 44.01
N ASN A 12 2.32 -26.47 44.09
CA ASN A 12 2.14 -25.62 45.27
C ASN A 12 1.43 -26.32 46.45
N GLN A 13 0.88 -27.52 46.25
CA GLN A 13 0.30 -28.35 47.32
C GLN A 13 1.33 -29.30 47.97
N LEU A 14 2.56 -29.37 47.43
CA LEU A 14 3.63 -30.14 48.07
C LEU A 14 4.14 -29.38 49.32
N PRO A 15 4.44 -30.08 50.42
CA PRO A 15 5.02 -29.46 51.60
C PRO A 15 6.31 -28.74 51.23
N SER A 16 6.42 -27.50 51.69
CA SER A 16 7.57 -26.64 51.41
C SER A 16 8.84 -27.16 52.07
N ASP A 17 10.00 -26.83 51.49
CA ASP A 17 11.30 -27.17 52.08
C ASP A 17 11.44 -26.65 53.52
N SER A 18 10.80 -25.52 53.85
CA SER A 18 10.75 -24.98 55.20
C SER A 18 9.93 -25.85 56.16
N GLU A 19 8.81 -26.42 55.73
CA GLU A 19 8.01 -27.35 56.55
C GLU A 19 8.76 -28.67 56.80
N ILE A 20 9.42 -29.22 55.79
CA ILE A 20 10.26 -30.43 55.93
C ILE A 20 11.45 -30.16 56.86
N SER A 21 12.07 -28.99 56.76
CA SER A 21 13.20 -28.60 57.61
C SER A 21 12.79 -28.34 59.07
N SER A 22 11.59 -27.79 59.27
CA SER A 22 10.97 -27.64 60.60
C SER A 22 10.74 -28.99 61.27
N LEU A 23 10.18 -29.96 60.55
CA LEU A 23 9.99 -31.34 61.03
C LEU A 23 11.30 -32.03 61.43
N LYS A 24 12.36 -31.88 60.62
CA LYS A 24 13.70 -32.40 60.97
C LYS A 24 14.26 -31.78 62.25
N THR A 25 14.03 -30.48 62.44
CA THR A 25 14.46 -29.75 63.65
C THR A 25 13.69 -30.24 64.88
N GLN A 26 12.37 -30.38 64.79
CA GLN A 26 11.54 -30.93 65.87
C GLN A 26 11.96 -32.35 66.26
N LEU A 27 12.29 -33.17 65.27
CA LEU A 27 12.73 -34.56 65.49
C LEU A 27 14.11 -34.65 66.18
N THR A 28 14.98 -33.67 65.93
CA THR A 28 16.23 -33.50 66.69
C THR A 28 15.97 -33.12 68.14
N GLY A 29 14.99 -32.24 68.40
CA GLY A 29 14.57 -31.88 69.77
C GLY A 29 14.06 -33.08 70.57
N MET A 30 13.28 -33.96 69.95
CA MET A 30 12.81 -35.20 70.59
C MET A 30 13.96 -36.12 71.01
N LYS A 31 15.03 -36.21 70.21
CA LYS A 31 16.23 -37.00 70.54
C LYS A 31 16.91 -36.51 71.82
N THR A 32 16.94 -35.20 72.04
CA THR A 32 17.48 -34.59 73.27
C THR A 32 16.62 -34.87 74.49
N MET A 33 15.29 -34.75 74.38
CA MET A 33 14.37 -35.10 75.49
C MET A 33 14.52 -36.57 75.89
N LEU A 34 14.80 -37.43 74.92
CA LEU A 34 14.96 -38.85 75.16
C LEU A 34 16.29 -39.21 75.84
N ALA A 35 17.37 -38.50 75.51
CA ALA A 35 18.64 -38.61 76.22
C ALA A 35 18.48 -38.22 77.71
N ASN A 36 17.69 -37.18 77.99
CA ASN A 36 17.37 -36.77 79.37
C ASN A 36 16.53 -37.82 80.10
N ALA A 37 15.61 -38.51 79.41
CA ALA A 37 14.83 -39.60 79.98
C ALA A 37 15.69 -40.82 80.36
N ASN A 38 16.67 -41.19 79.53
CA ASN A 38 17.63 -42.24 79.87
C ASN A 38 18.45 -41.89 81.12
N LYS A 39 18.78 -40.61 81.32
CA LYS A 39 19.47 -40.15 82.53
C LYS A 39 18.57 -40.29 83.79
N LEU A 40 17.31 -39.88 83.70
CA LEU A 40 16.31 -40.09 84.76
C LEU A 40 16.09 -41.57 85.12
N LEU A 41 16.18 -42.46 84.13
CA LEU A 41 16.10 -43.90 84.37
C LEU A 41 17.28 -44.40 85.22
N SER A 42 18.49 -43.92 84.95
CA SER A 42 19.68 -44.27 85.76
C SER A 42 19.59 -43.75 87.21
N GLU A 43 18.90 -42.64 87.44
CA GLU A 43 18.62 -42.13 88.79
C GLU A 43 17.57 -42.97 89.54
N THR A 44 16.73 -43.73 88.82
CA THR A 44 15.77 -44.69 89.41
C THR A 44 16.48 -45.90 90.03
N ASP A 45 17.63 -46.33 89.51
CA ASP A 45 18.39 -47.44 90.09
C ASP A 45 18.98 -47.07 91.47
N ASN A 46 19.32 -45.79 91.67
CA ASN A 46 19.71 -45.27 92.98
C ASN A 46 18.53 -45.27 93.96
N LEU A 47 17.31 -45.00 93.49
CA LEU A 47 16.09 -45.08 94.32
C LEU A 47 15.79 -46.52 94.75
N ALA A 48 15.97 -47.51 93.87
CA ALA A 48 15.80 -48.92 94.20
C ALA A 48 16.75 -49.38 95.33
N SER A 49 17.96 -48.83 95.36
CA SER A 49 18.95 -49.07 96.42
C SER A 49 18.54 -48.44 97.77
N ALA A 50 17.80 -47.33 97.74
CA ALA A 50 17.22 -46.73 98.94
C ALA A 50 16.00 -47.52 99.44
N THR A 51 15.20 -48.10 98.54
CA THR A 51 14.07 -48.98 98.87
C THR A 51 14.52 -50.23 99.62
N SER A 52 15.64 -50.85 99.22
CA SER A 52 16.18 -52.02 99.94
C SER A 52 16.60 -51.69 101.36
N GLY A 53 17.29 -50.55 101.57
CA GLY A 53 17.63 -50.08 102.93
C GLY A 53 16.40 -49.78 103.80
N LEU A 54 15.30 -49.33 103.19
CA LEU A 54 14.04 -49.09 103.90
C LEU A 54 13.33 -50.39 104.30
N SER A 55 13.42 -51.43 103.47
CA SER A 55 12.95 -52.78 103.79
C SER A 55 13.74 -53.39 104.97
N ASP A 56 15.05 -53.18 105.00
CA ASP A 56 15.88 -53.63 106.13
C ASP A 56 15.53 -52.90 107.43
N LEU A 57 15.31 -51.58 107.35
CA LEU A 57 14.83 -50.79 108.49
C LEU A 57 13.45 -51.27 108.99
N GLN A 58 12.54 -51.60 108.07
CA GLN A 58 11.23 -52.18 108.40
C GLN A 58 11.37 -53.50 109.18
N ASN A 59 12.26 -54.39 108.73
CA ASN A 59 12.54 -55.66 109.40
C ASN A 59 13.15 -55.45 110.80
N GLN A 60 14.08 -54.50 110.94
CA GLN A 60 14.68 -54.15 112.22
C GLN A 60 13.64 -53.58 113.20
N MET A 61 12.76 -52.69 112.74
CA MET A 61 11.70 -52.13 113.59
C MET A 61 10.65 -53.17 113.99
N SER A 62 10.32 -54.12 113.12
CA SER A 62 9.43 -55.24 113.47
C SER A 62 10.02 -56.08 114.61
N THR A 63 11.32 -56.38 114.53
CA THR A 63 12.05 -57.10 115.57
C THR A 63 12.10 -56.32 116.89
N LEU A 64 12.33 -55.00 116.82
CA LEU A 64 12.31 -54.10 117.98
C LEU A 64 10.92 -54.06 118.63
N THR A 65 9.86 -53.94 117.83
CA THR A 65 8.47 -53.95 118.29
C THR A 65 8.14 -55.25 119.03
N GLN A 66 8.56 -56.39 118.47
CA GLN A 66 8.36 -57.69 119.13
C GLN A 66 9.12 -57.79 120.46
N SER A 67 10.34 -57.25 120.51
CA SER A 67 11.15 -57.21 121.74
C SER A 67 10.53 -56.29 122.80
N LEU A 68 9.98 -55.14 122.38
CA LEU A 68 9.26 -54.20 123.25
C LEU A 68 7.95 -54.79 123.77
N ALA A 69 7.22 -55.55 122.95
CA ALA A 69 6.00 -56.25 123.37
C ALA A 69 6.29 -57.31 124.45
N GLN A 70 7.41 -58.05 124.32
CA GLN A 70 7.87 -58.98 125.35
C GLN A 70 8.24 -58.23 126.64
N LEU A 71 8.96 -57.11 126.53
CA LEU A 71 9.33 -56.27 127.67
C LEU A 71 8.10 -55.66 128.36
N GLN A 72 7.11 -55.20 127.58
CA GLN A 72 5.84 -54.70 128.09
C GLN A 72 5.07 -55.78 128.86
N THR A 73 5.05 -57.01 128.32
CA THR A 73 4.41 -58.15 128.99
C THR A 73 5.11 -58.44 130.32
N ALA A 74 6.44 -58.42 130.35
CA ALA A 74 7.22 -58.59 131.57
C ALA A 74 6.97 -57.45 132.58
N ALA A 75 6.89 -56.20 132.13
CA ALA A 75 6.58 -55.03 132.97
C ALA A 75 5.17 -55.10 133.55
N ASN A 76 4.18 -55.52 132.76
CA ASN A 76 2.81 -55.74 133.22
C ASN A 76 2.73 -56.87 134.25
N GLN A 77 3.45 -57.97 134.01
CA GLN A 77 3.54 -59.07 134.96
C GLN A 77 4.19 -58.63 136.27
N ALA A 78 5.29 -57.88 136.21
CA ALA A 78 5.96 -57.30 137.37
C ALA A 78 5.05 -56.33 138.14
N SER A 79 4.29 -55.49 137.43
CA SER A 79 3.26 -54.63 138.03
C SER A 79 2.19 -55.46 138.75
N SER A 80 1.70 -56.55 138.15
CA SER A 80 0.70 -57.43 138.78
C SER A 80 1.21 -58.09 140.06
N VAL A 81 2.47 -58.58 140.04
CA VAL A 81 3.12 -59.18 141.22
C VAL A 81 3.36 -58.13 142.30
N ALA A 82 3.82 -56.93 141.92
CA ALA A 82 4.00 -55.82 142.85
C ALA A 82 2.66 -55.39 143.48
N ASN A 83 1.57 -55.37 142.71
CA ASN A 83 0.21 -55.10 143.22
C ASN A 83 -0.26 -56.19 144.20
N GLN A 84 -0.04 -57.47 143.89
CA GLN A 84 -0.37 -58.59 144.78
C GLN A 84 0.42 -58.52 146.09
N LEU A 85 1.72 -58.25 146.01
CA LEU A 85 2.57 -58.13 147.19
C LEU A 85 2.18 -56.91 148.03
N ASN A 86 1.90 -55.77 147.38
CA ASN A 86 1.38 -54.56 148.02
C ASN A 86 0.05 -54.82 148.74
N ALA A 87 -0.85 -55.62 148.16
CA ALA A 87 -2.10 -56.02 148.81
C ALA A 87 -1.87 -56.94 150.02
N GLY A 88 -0.83 -57.79 149.99
CA GLY A 88 -0.44 -58.63 151.12
C GLY A 88 0.12 -57.84 152.30
N VAL A 89 0.95 -56.81 152.04
CA VAL A 89 1.55 -55.96 153.10
C VAL A 89 0.68 -54.80 153.56
N ASN A 90 -0.38 -54.44 152.80
CA ASN A 90 -1.39 -53.46 153.20
C ASN A 90 -2.76 -54.08 153.54
N GLY A 91 -2.84 -55.41 153.56
CA GLY A 91 -4.08 -56.13 153.85
C GLY A 91 -4.46 -56.07 155.32
N SER A 92 -5.72 -56.38 155.62
CA SER A 92 -6.21 -56.49 156.99
C SER A 92 -5.45 -57.61 157.74
N GLY A 93 -4.59 -57.24 158.69
CA GLY A 93 -3.80 -58.19 159.49
C GLY A 93 -2.31 -57.85 159.66
N VAL A 94 -1.82 -56.75 159.08
CA VAL A 94 -0.41 -56.33 159.16
C VAL A 94 -0.18 -55.42 160.38
N ASP A 95 0.91 -55.64 161.13
CA ASP A 95 1.28 -54.82 162.29
C ASP A 95 1.81 -53.44 161.87
N THR A 96 0.94 -52.43 161.95
CA THR A 96 1.22 -51.06 161.55
C THR A 96 2.00 -50.26 162.58
N THR A 97 2.39 -50.84 163.72
CA THR A 97 3.17 -50.14 164.76
C THR A 97 4.67 -50.38 164.65
N ASN A 98 5.08 -51.40 163.88
CA ASN A 98 6.48 -51.74 163.67
C ASN A 98 7.12 -50.86 162.56
N GLN A 99 8.15 -50.10 162.92
CA GLN A 99 8.86 -49.18 162.02
C GLN A 99 9.43 -49.88 160.77
N SER A 100 9.86 -51.14 160.89
CA SER A 100 10.37 -51.91 159.75
C SER A 100 9.26 -52.25 158.74
N THR A 101 8.06 -52.56 159.23
CA THR A 101 6.86 -52.79 158.40
C THR A 101 6.45 -51.51 157.67
N ILE A 102 6.43 -50.37 158.38
CA ILE A 102 6.13 -49.06 157.77
C ILE A 102 7.13 -48.73 156.66
N ASN A 103 8.43 -48.91 156.92
CA ASN A 103 9.47 -48.63 155.94
C ASN A 103 9.36 -49.57 154.72
N ALA A 104 9.08 -50.87 154.93
CA ALA A 104 8.87 -51.83 153.85
C ALA A 104 7.66 -51.46 152.97
N THR A 105 6.54 -51.06 153.58
CA THR A 105 5.34 -50.61 152.87
C THR A 105 5.59 -49.34 152.04
N ILE A 106 6.31 -48.35 152.60
CA ILE A 106 6.68 -47.12 151.87
C ILE A 106 7.62 -47.44 150.69
N SER A 107 8.67 -48.25 150.90
CA SER A 107 9.59 -48.63 149.83
C SER A 107 8.90 -49.45 148.72
N GLN A 108 7.95 -50.32 149.08
CA GLN A 108 7.22 -51.15 148.12
C GLN A 108 6.21 -50.36 147.29
N SER A 109 5.51 -49.40 147.91
CA SER A 109 4.62 -48.49 147.18
C SER A 109 5.37 -47.56 146.22
N GLN A 110 6.56 -47.07 146.61
CA GLN A 110 7.45 -46.33 145.71
C GLN A 110 7.92 -47.19 144.52
N MET A 111 8.31 -48.44 144.77
CA MET A 111 8.69 -49.40 143.72
C MET A 111 7.52 -49.68 142.76
N LEU A 112 6.30 -49.85 143.28
CA LEU A 112 5.10 -50.05 142.47
C LEU A 112 4.82 -48.85 141.55
N SER A 113 4.96 -47.63 142.06
CA SER A 113 4.84 -46.41 141.24
C SER A 113 5.87 -46.38 140.11
N GLN A 114 7.13 -46.73 140.39
CA GLN A 114 8.19 -46.76 139.39
C GLN A 114 7.94 -47.84 138.32
N ILE A 115 7.47 -49.04 138.71
CA ILE A 115 7.12 -50.12 137.78
C ILE A 115 5.95 -49.71 136.88
N ASN A 116 4.92 -49.07 137.44
CA ASN A 116 3.78 -48.57 136.66
C ASN A 116 4.18 -47.43 135.69
N GLN A 117 5.05 -46.51 136.13
CA GLN A 117 5.60 -45.47 135.26
C GLN A 117 6.44 -46.05 134.13
N LEU A 118 7.28 -47.06 134.41
CA LEU A 118 8.04 -47.77 133.41
C LEU A 118 7.11 -48.49 132.41
N ALA A 119 6.09 -49.19 132.90
CA ALA A 119 5.12 -49.88 132.05
C ALA A 119 4.36 -48.89 131.14
N ALA A 120 3.96 -47.72 131.65
CA ALA A 120 3.33 -46.67 130.84
C ALA A 120 4.30 -46.04 129.84
N GLY A 121 5.55 -45.79 130.25
CA GLY A 121 6.61 -45.27 129.36
C GLY A 121 6.96 -46.25 128.24
N LEU A 122 6.98 -47.55 128.52
CA LEU A 122 7.18 -48.61 127.53
C LEU A 122 6.00 -48.69 126.55
N GLN A 123 4.76 -48.53 127.00
CA GLN A 123 3.60 -48.46 126.11
C GLN A 123 3.69 -47.26 125.16
N GLN A 124 4.03 -46.08 125.68
CA GLN A 124 4.19 -44.87 124.87
C GLN A 124 5.34 -45.02 123.86
N TYR A 125 6.48 -45.56 124.28
CA TYR A 125 7.61 -45.81 123.39
C TYR A 125 7.28 -46.83 122.30
N THR A 126 6.60 -47.93 122.67
CA THR A 126 6.13 -48.95 121.71
C THR A 126 5.19 -48.34 120.67
N GLY A 127 4.22 -47.52 121.10
CA GLY A 127 3.33 -46.82 120.18
C GLY A 127 4.06 -45.85 119.23
N GLY A 128 5.12 -45.18 119.71
CA GLY A 128 5.99 -44.36 118.86
C GLY A 128 6.77 -45.18 117.83
N VAL A 129 7.27 -46.35 118.22
CA VAL A 129 7.96 -47.29 117.33
C VAL A 129 6.99 -47.86 116.28
N ASP A 130 5.77 -48.22 116.66
CA ASP A 130 4.72 -48.69 115.75
C ASP A 130 4.34 -47.62 114.70
N GLN A 131 4.24 -46.36 115.12
CA GLN A 131 3.97 -45.25 114.22
C GLN A 131 5.13 -45.03 113.23
N ALA A 132 6.37 -45.11 113.69
CA ALA A 132 7.55 -45.03 112.82
C ALA A 132 7.61 -46.21 111.83
N ALA A 133 7.29 -47.42 112.28
CA ALA A 133 7.22 -48.61 111.44
C ALA A 133 6.14 -48.52 110.36
N SER A 134 4.97 -47.99 110.73
CA SER A 134 3.88 -47.71 109.80
C SER A 134 4.28 -46.66 108.77
N GLY A 135 4.94 -45.58 109.21
CA GLY A 135 5.45 -44.53 108.31
C GLY A 135 6.51 -45.03 107.32
N ALA A 136 7.45 -45.85 107.77
CA ALA A 136 8.45 -46.47 106.89
C ALA A 136 7.81 -47.45 105.90
N SER A 137 6.81 -48.22 106.33
CA SER A 137 6.07 -49.14 105.45
C SER A 137 5.33 -48.37 104.34
N GLN A 138 4.69 -47.25 104.69
CA GLN A 138 4.02 -46.38 103.72
C GLN A 138 5.02 -45.75 102.74
N LEU A 139 6.17 -45.29 103.23
CA LEU A 139 7.23 -44.73 102.38
C LEU A 139 7.79 -45.79 101.42
N ASN A 140 7.96 -47.04 101.89
CA ASN A 140 8.39 -48.17 101.07
C ASN A 140 7.40 -48.46 99.93
N ALA A 141 6.10 -48.51 100.24
CA ALA A 141 5.04 -48.70 99.25
C ALA A 141 4.98 -47.56 98.20
N ASN A 142 5.13 -46.31 98.66
CA ASN A 142 5.16 -45.15 97.77
C ASN A 142 6.43 -45.15 96.88
N SER A 143 7.58 -45.55 97.42
CA SER A 143 8.84 -45.70 96.68
C SER A 143 8.75 -46.80 95.61
N ALA A 144 8.12 -47.93 95.93
CA ALA A 144 7.86 -49.00 94.96
C ALA A 144 6.93 -48.54 93.83
N SER A 145 5.87 -47.79 94.17
CA SER A 145 4.95 -47.20 93.19
C SER A 145 5.65 -46.20 92.27
N LEU A 146 6.50 -45.32 92.84
CA LEU A 146 7.30 -44.36 92.09
C LEU A 146 8.27 -45.08 91.13
N THR A 147 8.98 -46.09 91.61
CA THR A 147 9.90 -46.91 90.81
C THR A 147 9.17 -47.63 89.66
N SER A 148 7.96 -48.14 89.92
CA SER A 148 7.13 -48.74 88.88
C SER A 148 6.72 -47.70 87.83
N GLY A 149 6.26 -46.52 88.27
CA GLY A 149 5.86 -45.42 87.39
C GLY A 149 7.01 -44.92 86.51
N THR A 150 8.22 -44.77 87.07
CA THR A 150 9.40 -44.36 86.29
C THR A 150 9.85 -45.44 85.30
N LYS A 151 9.76 -46.72 85.66
CA LYS A 151 10.01 -47.84 84.72
C LYS A 151 8.99 -47.86 83.58
N GLN A 152 7.71 -47.65 83.85
CA GLN A 152 6.68 -47.56 82.80
C GLN A 152 6.92 -46.37 81.87
N LEU A 153 7.23 -45.19 82.42
CA LEU A 153 7.57 -44.01 81.64
C LEU A 153 8.79 -44.26 80.75
N ALA A 154 9.84 -44.87 81.30
CA ALA A 154 11.04 -45.21 80.53
C ALA A 154 10.79 -46.27 79.47
N GLY A 155 9.95 -47.27 79.72
CA GLY A 155 9.51 -48.23 78.70
C GLY A 155 8.73 -47.55 77.57
N GLY A 156 7.83 -46.63 77.90
CA GLY A 156 7.09 -45.81 76.93
C GLY A 156 8.01 -44.92 76.10
N LEU A 157 8.98 -44.26 76.75
CA LEU A 157 9.98 -43.43 76.06
C LEU A 157 10.93 -44.29 75.22
N GLY A 158 11.33 -45.47 75.67
CA GLY A 158 12.11 -46.42 74.87
C GLY A 158 11.36 -46.88 73.61
N THR A 159 10.05 -47.15 73.73
CA THR A 159 9.19 -47.48 72.59
C THR A 159 9.12 -46.32 71.60
N LEU A 160 8.91 -45.10 72.10
CA LEU A 160 8.92 -43.90 71.27
C LEU A 160 10.27 -43.72 70.56
N ASN A 161 11.38 -43.89 71.27
CA ASN A 161 12.72 -43.81 70.70
C ASN A 161 12.91 -44.78 69.53
N ASN A 162 12.44 -46.01 69.68
CA ASN A 162 12.60 -47.03 68.65
C ASN A 162 11.77 -46.72 67.40
N GLN A 163 10.69 -45.94 67.53
CA GLN A 163 9.88 -45.50 66.39
C GLN A 163 10.41 -44.22 65.71
N VAL A 164 11.18 -43.39 66.42
CA VAL A 164 11.76 -42.15 65.86
C VAL A 164 12.61 -42.40 64.60
N PRO A 165 13.50 -43.41 64.52
CA PRO A 165 14.23 -43.74 63.29
C PRO A 165 13.32 -44.09 62.11
N THR A 166 12.24 -44.84 62.36
CA THR A 166 11.25 -45.20 61.34
C THR A 166 10.52 -43.97 60.82
N LEU A 167 10.08 -43.08 61.72
CA LEU A 167 9.46 -41.81 61.37
C LEU A 167 10.43 -40.92 60.58
N THR A 168 11.69 -40.83 61.02
CA THR A 168 12.75 -40.09 60.32
C THR A 168 12.94 -40.62 58.90
N SER A 169 13.02 -41.94 58.76
CA SER A 169 13.17 -42.61 57.46
C SER A 169 11.98 -42.33 56.55
N GLY A 170 10.75 -42.42 57.07
CA GLY A 170 9.53 -42.10 56.33
C GLY A 170 9.48 -40.64 55.86
N VAL A 171 9.85 -39.68 56.73
CA VAL A 171 9.95 -38.26 56.37
C VAL A 171 11.03 -38.02 55.31
N SER A 172 12.18 -38.71 55.42
CA SER A 172 13.24 -38.64 54.40
C SER A 172 12.79 -39.23 53.06
N GLN A 173 12.08 -40.35 53.05
CA GLN A 173 11.52 -40.94 51.83
C GLN A 173 10.49 -40.02 51.19
N LEU A 174 9.61 -39.41 51.98
CA LEU A 174 8.63 -38.43 51.50
C LEU A 174 9.32 -37.22 50.87
N SER A 175 10.34 -36.67 51.51
CA SER A 175 11.14 -35.56 50.97
C SER A 175 11.81 -35.93 49.66
N ASN A 176 12.40 -37.13 49.55
CA ASN A 176 12.99 -37.61 48.31
C ASN A 176 11.95 -37.79 47.19
N GLY A 177 10.79 -38.37 47.50
CA GLY A 177 9.70 -38.53 46.55
C GLY A 177 9.13 -37.19 46.06
N ALA A 178 8.99 -36.21 46.95
CA ALA A 178 8.58 -34.86 46.59
C ALA A 178 9.59 -34.18 45.64
N ASN A 179 10.89 -34.34 45.92
CA ASN A 179 11.96 -33.82 45.05
C ASN A 179 11.99 -34.50 43.67
N GLN A 180 11.76 -35.81 43.61
CA GLN A 180 11.63 -36.55 42.35
C GLN A 180 10.42 -36.08 41.54
N LEU A 181 9.27 -35.88 42.21
CA LEU A 181 8.06 -35.37 41.57
C LEU A 181 8.25 -33.96 41.02
N ALA A 182 8.85 -33.06 41.80
CA ALA A 182 9.19 -31.71 41.35
C ALA A 182 10.12 -31.72 40.14
N SER A 183 11.13 -32.59 40.15
CA SER A 183 12.05 -32.79 39.02
C SER A 183 11.32 -33.29 37.77
N GLY A 184 10.41 -34.27 37.93
CA GLY A 184 9.58 -34.79 36.83
C GLY A 184 8.63 -33.74 36.26
N ALA A 185 7.99 -32.94 37.12
CA ALA A 185 7.13 -31.83 36.70
C ALA A 185 7.91 -30.76 35.92
N ASN A 186 9.13 -30.43 36.37
CA ASN A 186 10.02 -29.49 35.66
C ASN A 186 10.45 -30.03 34.30
N GLN A 187 10.78 -31.33 34.20
CA GLN A 187 11.08 -31.96 32.91
C GLN A 187 9.88 -31.92 31.97
N LEU A 188 8.68 -32.23 32.47
CA LEU A 188 7.44 -32.16 31.68
C LEU A 188 7.17 -30.74 31.19
N ASN A 189 7.31 -29.75 32.06
CA ASN A 189 7.16 -28.34 31.71
C ASN A 189 8.19 -27.90 30.66
N ALA A 190 9.44 -28.35 30.75
CA ALA A 190 10.48 -28.07 29.75
C ALA A 190 10.22 -28.76 28.39
N LYS A 191 9.52 -29.90 28.38
CA LYS A 191 9.13 -30.63 27.16
C LYS A 191 7.83 -30.13 26.53
N ALA A 192 6.96 -29.46 27.29
CA ALA A 192 5.69 -28.92 26.77
C ALA A 192 5.86 -27.93 25.59
N PRO A 193 6.87 -27.04 25.55
CA PRO A 193 7.16 -26.21 24.37
C PRO A 193 7.54 -27.04 23.14
N GLN A 194 8.29 -28.14 23.30
CA GLN A 194 8.67 -29.01 22.18
C GLN A 194 7.44 -29.72 21.60
N LEU A 195 6.54 -30.19 22.46
CA LEU A 195 5.26 -30.77 22.03
C LEU A 195 4.38 -29.73 21.31
N THR A 196 4.31 -28.51 21.84
CA THR A 196 3.58 -27.40 21.22
C THR A 196 4.16 -27.06 19.84
N ALA A 197 5.49 -27.00 19.72
CA ALA A 197 6.18 -26.78 18.46
C ALA A 197 5.89 -27.91 17.45
N GLY A 198 5.90 -29.17 17.89
CA GLY A 198 5.50 -30.31 17.05
C GLY A 198 4.05 -30.21 16.57
N LEU A 199 3.13 -29.80 17.45
CA LEU A 199 1.72 -29.61 17.08
C LEU A 199 1.53 -28.46 16.06
N ILE A 200 2.27 -27.36 16.24
CA ILE A 200 2.31 -26.25 15.27
C ILE A 200 2.87 -26.74 13.93
N GLN A 201 3.93 -27.55 13.93
CA GLN A 201 4.51 -28.11 12.72
C GLN A 201 3.52 -29.02 11.99
N VAL A 202 2.78 -29.87 12.71
CA VAL A 202 1.71 -30.70 12.13
C VAL A 202 0.58 -29.83 11.56
N ASN A 203 0.13 -28.81 12.29
CA ASN A 203 -0.91 -27.89 11.79
C ASN A 203 -0.45 -27.16 10.52
N ASN A 204 0.80 -26.68 10.49
CA ASN A 204 1.40 -26.07 9.30
C ASN A 204 1.52 -27.07 8.14
N GLY A 205 1.88 -28.32 8.42
CA GLY A 205 1.89 -29.40 7.43
C GLY A 205 0.50 -29.67 6.85
N GLN A 206 -0.53 -29.73 7.70
CA GLN A 206 -1.92 -29.89 7.27
C GLN A 206 -2.42 -28.69 6.45
N ARG A 207 -2.09 -27.45 6.85
CA ARG A 207 -2.38 -26.25 6.06
C ARG A 207 -1.70 -26.28 4.70
N THR A 208 -0.44 -26.70 4.66
CA THR A 208 0.32 -26.86 3.41
C THR A 208 -0.33 -27.92 2.53
N MET A 209 -0.70 -29.07 3.08
CA MET A 209 -1.42 -30.11 2.35
C MET A 209 -2.76 -29.60 1.80
N TYR A 210 -3.53 -28.85 2.61
CA TYR A 210 -4.79 -28.24 2.18
C TYR A 210 -4.59 -27.24 1.04
N THR A 211 -3.58 -26.37 1.11
CA THR A 211 -3.28 -25.41 0.03
C THR A 211 -2.75 -26.11 -1.23
N THR A 212 -1.92 -27.14 -1.09
CA THR A 212 -1.47 -27.98 -2.20
C THR A 212 -2.65 -28.67 -2.87
N LEU A 213 -3.58 -29.25 -2.11
CA LEU A 213 -4.79 -29.87 -2.67
C LEU A 213 -5.69 -28.85 -3.38
N GLN A 214 -5.87 -27.64 -2.84
CA GLN A 214 -6.58 -26.57 -3.53
C GLN A 214 -5.88 -26.14 -4.83
N GLY A 215 -4.54 -26.06 -4.82
CA GLY A 215 -3.75 -25.81 -6.02
C GLY A 215 -3.95 -26.89 -7.07
N LEU A 216 -4.00 -28.15 -6.65
CA LEU A 216 -4.27 -29.31 -7.52
C LEU A 216 -5.68 -29.26 -8.12
N VAL A 217 -6.70 -28.90 -7.32
CA VAL A 217 -8.07 -28.66 -7.82
C VAL A 217 -8.09 -27.51 -8.83
N SER A 218 -7.37 -26.41 -8.56
CA SER A 218 -7.27 -25.27 -9.47
C SER A 218 -6.59 -25.65 -10.79
N GLN A 219 -5.49 -26.41 -10.73
CA GLN A 219 -4.82 -26.94 -11.92
C GLN A 219 -5.72 -27.91 -12.70
N MET A 220 -6.49 -28.74 -12.01
CA MET A 220 -7.47 -29.64 -12.64
C MET A 220 -8.60 -28.87 -13.31
N GLN A 221 -9.02 -27.74 -12.74
CA GLN A 221 -10.02 -26.85 -13.32
C GLN A 221 -9.47 -26.10 -14.55
N VAL A 222 -8.20 -25.67 -14.51
CA VAL A 222 -7.50 -25.12 -15.69
C VAL A 222 -7.39 -26.18 -16.80
N LEU A 223 -7.06 -27.42 -16.45
CA LEU A 223 -7.02 -28.52 -17.41
C LEU A 223 -8.41 -28.82 -17.99
N HIS A 224 -9.45 -28.85 -17.16
CA HIS A 224 -10.84 -29.00 -17.59
C HIS A 224 -11.25 -27.88 -18.56
N ASN A 225 -11.00 -26.63 -18.19
CA ASN A 225 -11.29 -25.47 -19.03
C ASN A 225 -10.49 -25.53 -20.33
N GLY A 226 -9.21 -25.91 -20.29
CA GLY A 226 -8.37 -26.11 -21.47
C GLY A 226 -8.90 -27.20 -22.40
N LEU A 227 -9.43 -28.30 -21.85
CA LEU A 227 -10.10 -29.36 -22.62
C LEU A 227 -11.43 -28.87 -23.23
N VAL A 228 -12.21 -28.07 -22.50
CA VAL A 228 -13.43 -27.43 -23.00
C VAL A 228 -13.11 -26.45 -24.13
N ASP A 229 -12.08 -25.62 -23.95
CA ASP A 229 -11.61 -24.67 -24.95
C ASP A 229 -11.05 -25.40 -26.19
N ALA A 230 -10.32 -26.50 -26.00
CA ALA A 230 -9.85 -27.33 -27.10
C ALA A 230 -11.02 -27.96 -27.88
N SER A 231 -12.04 -28.48 -27.19
CA SER A 231 -13.27 -28.99 -27.79
C SER A 231 -14.06 -27.90 -28.55
N GLY A 232 -14.16 -26.71 -27.95
CA GLY A 232 -14.75 -25.53 -28.57
C GLY A 232 -13.95 -25.04 -29.79
N GLY A 233 -12.63 -25.11 -29.72
CA GLY A 233 -11.70 -24.83 -30.81
C GLY A 233 -11.89 -25.81 -31.98
N LEU A 234 -11.96 -27.11 -31.69
CA LEU A 234 -12.25 -28.14 -32.70
C LEU A 234 -13.61 -27.92 -33.38
N THR A 235 -14.62 -27.52 -32.61
CA THR A 235 -15.94 -27.15 -33.14
C THR A 235 -15.88 -25.92 -34.04
N LYS A 236 -15.11 -24.89 -33.66
CA LYS A 236 -14.89 -23.69 -34.49
C LYS A 236 -14.14 -24.04 -35.78
N ILE A 237 -13.14 -24.91 -35.72
CA ILE A 237 -12.43 -25.41 -36.90
C ILE A 237 -13.41 -26.15 -37.82
N GLY A 238 -14.25 -27.05 -37.29
CA GLY A 238 -15.27 -27.74 -38.08
C GLY A 238 -16.24 -26.78 -38.80
N LYS A 239 -16.70 -25.74 -38.09
CA LYS A 239 -17.54 -24.69 -38.70
C LYS A 239 -16.79 -23.86 -39.74
N GLY A 240 -15.53 -23.52 -39.49
CA GLY A 240 -14.67 -22.78 -40.41
C GLY A 240 -14.38 -23.56 -41.69
N VAL A 241 -14.10 -24.86 -41.58
CA VAL A 241 -13.91 -25.76 -42.73
C VAL A 241 -15.20 -25.86 -43.55
N THR A 242 -16.36 -25.97 -42.89
CA THR A 242 -17.67 -25.96 -43.59
C THR A 242 -17.90 -24.63 -44.31
N SER A 243 -17.60 -23.50 -43.67
CA SER A 243 -17.76 -22.17 -44.28
C SER A 243 -16.80 -21.94 -45.45
N ALA A 244 -15.58 -22.50 -45.38
CA ALA A 244 -14.61 -22.47 -46.46
C ALA A 244 -15.07 -23.33 -47.65
N ASP A 245 -15.63 -24.51 -47.37
CA ASP A 245 -16.24 -25.38 -48.39
C ASP A 245 -17.43 -24.68 -49.09
N ASP A 246 -18.32 -24.03 -48.33
CA ASP A 246 -19.42 -23.24 -48.87
C ASP A 246 -18.93 -22.08 -49.76
N TYR A 247 -17.88 -21.37 -49.32
CA TYR A 247 -17.28 -20.28 -50.07
C TYR A 247 -16.65 -20.76 -51.39
N LEU A 248 -15.86 -21.84 -51.34
CA LEU A 248 -15.18 -22.42 -52.51
C LEU A 248 -16.20 -23.02 -53.50
N THR A 249 -17.24 -23.67 -53.00
CA THR A 249 -18.35 -24.20 -53.81
C THR A 249 -19.13 -23.07 -54.48
N GLY A 250 -19.41 -21.99 -53.76
CA GLY A 250 -20.06 -20.81 -54.33
C GLY A 250 -19.19 -20.04 -55.33
N LEU A 251 -17.88 -19.96 -55.09
CA LEU A 251 -16.91 -19.36 -56.02
C LEU A 251 -16.85 -20.13 -57.33
N LYS A 252 -16.81 -21.47 -57.26
CA LYS A 252 -16.81 -22.35 -58.44
C LYS A 252 -18.05 -22.15 -59.34
N ASN A 253 -19.20 -21.83 -58.75
CA ASN A 253 -20.47 -21.73 -59.45
C ASN A 253 -20.88 -20.30 -59.83
N SER A 254 -20.05 -19.29 -59.51
CA SER A 254 -20.36 -17.88 -59.79
C SER A 254 -19.77 -17.41 -61.10
N ALA A 255 -20.60 -16.79 -61.94
CA ALA A 255 -20.15 -16.14 -63.19
C ALA A 255 -19.16 -14.98 -62.97
N ALA A 256 -19.02 -14.49 -61.72
CA ALA A 256 -18.10 -13.42 -61.32
C ALA A 256 -16.75 -13.93 -60.79
N ALA A 257 -16.48 -15.24 -60.86
CA ALA A 257 -15.29 -15.88 -60.29
C ALA A 257 -13.94 -15.31 -60.79
N ASN A 258 -13.93 -14.69 -61.98
CA ASN A 258 -12.72 -14.11 -62.57
C ASN A 258 -12.36 -12.71 -62.06
N ASN A 259 -13.26 -12.01 -61.35
CA ASN A 259 -13.00 -10.64 -60.89
C ASN A 259 -13.20 -10.48 -59.37
N PHE A 260 -14.41 -10.71 -58.85
CA PHE A 260 -14.73 -10.48 -57.43
C PHE A 260 -16.01 -11.23 -57.02
N TYR A 261 -15.90 -12.18 -56.10
CA TYR A 261 -17.01 -13.00 -55.61
C TYR A 261 -17.50 -12.51 -54.25
N ILE A 262 -18.78 -12.18 -54.15
CA ILE A 262 -19.46 -11.87 -52.89
C ILE A 262 -20.41 -13.03 -52.55
N PRO A 263 -20.22 -13.73 -51.42
CA PRO A 263 -21.10 -14.82 -51.02
C PRO A 263 -22.55 -14.37 -50.83
N ALA A 264 -23.51 -15.24 -51.17
CA ALA A 264 -24.94 -14.95 -51.01
C ALA A 264 -25.35 -14.61 -49.56
N SER A 265 -24.65 -15.19 -48.58
CA SER A 265 -24.83 -14.88 -47.15
C SER A 265 -24.42 -13.45 -46.79
N VAL A 266 -23.41 -12.90 -47.48
CA VAL A 266 -22.97 -11.51 -47.31
C VAL A 266 -23.92 -10.55 -48.01
N LEU A 267 -24.41 -10.90 -49.21
CA LEU A 267 -25.39 -10.08 -49.96
C LEU A 267 -26.72 -9.89 -49.19
N HIS A 268 -27.15 -10.90 -48.43
CA HIS A 268 -28.34 -10.80 -47.56
C HIS A 268 -28.00 -10.40 -46.12
N GLY A 269 -26.73 -10.11 -45.83
CA GLY A 269 -26.26 -9.71 -44.51
C GLY A 269 -26.66 -8.27 -44.15
N LYS A 270 -26.83 -8.02 -42.85
CA LYS A 270 -27.15 -6.68 -42.32
C LYS A 270 -26.10 -5.62 -42.68
N THR A 271 -24.83 -6.03 -42.77
CA THR A 271 -23.71 -5.16 -43.16
C THR A 271 -23.80 -4.70 -44.61
N PHE A 272 -24.16 -5.60 -45.54
CA PHE A 272 -24.35 -5.25 -46.93
C PHE A 272 -25.57 -4.34 -47.14
N ALA A 273 -26.66 -4.59 -46.41
CA ALA A 273 -27.82 -3.69 -46.40
C ALA A 273 -27.45 -2.26 -45.97
N THR A 274 -26.61 -2.11 -44.95
CA THR A 274 -26.08 -0.81 -44.51
C THR A 274 -25.17 -0.16 -45.54
N ALA A 275 -24.33 -0.94 -46.24
CA ALA A 275 -23.48 -0.44 -47.31
C ALA A 275 -24.31 0.10 -48.49
N ILE A 276 -25.32 -0.65 -48.94
CA ILE A 276 -26.24 -0.21 -50.01
C ILE A 276 -26.96 1.08 -49.59
N LYS A 277 -27.44 1.18 -48.35
CA LYS A 277 -28.09 2.40 -47.84
C LYS A 277 -27.16 3.61 -47.80
N THR A 278 -25.87 3.40 -47.55
CA THR A 278 -24.88 4.48 -47.42
C THR A 278 -24.41 5.00 -48.78
N TYR A 279 -24.21 4.11 -49.74
CA TYR A 279 -23.57 4.43 -51.02
C TYR A 279 -24.52 4.47 -52.23
N MET A 280 -25.77 4.00 -52.11
CA MET A 280 -26.76 4.06 -53.18
C MET A 280 -28.00 4.88 -52.77
N SER A 281 -28.70 5.43 -53.76
CA SER A 281 -29.99 6.09 -53.56
C SER A 281 -31.07 5.11 -53.09
N ALA A 282 -32.15 5.61 -52.49
CA ALA A 282 -33.26 4.78 -52.02
C ALA A 282 -33.87 3.89 -53.14
N ASN A 283 -33.89 4.39 -54.38
CA ASN A 283 -34.32 3.66 -55.57
C ASN A 283 -33.19 2.86 -56.26
N LYS A 284 -31.97 2.86 -55.72
CA LYS A 284 -30.78 2.15 -56.24
C LYS A 284 -30.32 2.54 -57.66
N HIS A 285 -30.76 3.69 -58.17
CA HIS A 285 -30.40 4.18 -59.51
C HIS A 285 -29.23 5.19 -59.51
N ALA A 286 -28.76 5.62 -58.33
CA ALA A 286 -27.58 6.46 -58.19
C ALA A 286 -26.63 5.86 -57.15
N THR A 287 -25.33 5.92 -57.44
CA THR A 287 -24.26 5.46 -56.55
C THR A 287 -23.32 6.61 -56.28
N LYS A 288 -22.99 6.84 -55.01
CA LYS A 288 -22.00 7.82 -54.57
C LYS A 288 -20.72 7.09 -54.21
N LEU A 289 -19.61 7.48 -54.82
CA LEU A 289 -18.28 7.03 -54.43
C LEU A 289 -17.53 8.24 -53.86
N THR A 290 -16.95 8.06 -52.67
CA THR A 290 -16.12 9.10 -52.05
C THR A 290 -14.67 8.83 -52.43
N ILE A 291 -14.08 9.74 -53.20
CA ILE A 291 -12.68 9.67 -53.62
C ILE A 291 -11.91 10.68 -52.78
N VAL A 292 -10.94 10.18 -51.99
CA VAL A 292 -10.04 11.02 -51.19
C VAL A 292 -8.72 11.12 -51.93
N LEU A 293 -8.35 12.33 -52.33
CA LEU A 293 -7.09 12.59 -53.02
C LEU A 293 -5.93 12.64 -52.01
N ASP A 294 -4.74 12.24 -52.46
CA ASP A 294 -3.49 12.24 -51.69
C ASP A 294 -2.87 13.63 -51.47
N SER A 295 -3.56 14.68 -51.93
CA SER A 295 -3.03 16.03 -52.09
C SER A 295 -4.06 17.07 -51.64
N ASN A 296 -3.58 18.29 -51.38
CA ASN A 296 -4.43 19.37 -50.88
C ASN A 296 -5.55 19.68 -51.90
N PRO A 297 -6.84 19.73 -51.48
CA PRO A 297 -7.98 19.96 -52.35
C PRO A 297 -7.91 21.20 -53.26
N SER A 298 -7.14 22.22 -52.91
CA SER A 298 -6.96 23.44 -53.71
C SER A 298 -5.65 23.46 -54.53
N SER A 299 -4.88 22.38 -54.51
CA SER A 299 -3.61 22.30 -55.25
C SER A 299 -3.82 22.09 -56.74
N ALA A 300 -2.86 22.57 -57.55
CA ALA A 300 -2.85 22.33 -59.00
C ALA A 300 -2.87 20.82 -59.35
N LYS A 301 -2.17 20.00 -58.56
CA LYS A 301 -2.15 18.53 -58.73
C LYS A 301 -3.55 17.95 -58.57
N SER A 302 -4.29 18.36 -57.54
CA SER A 302 -5.64 17.86 -57.27
C SER A 302 -6.65 18.33 -58.31
N MET A 303 -6.59 19.59 -58.74
CA MET A 303 -7.47 20.11 -59.80
C MET A 303 -7.23 19.37 -61.13
N ALA A 304 -5.98 19.20 -61.54
CA ALA A 304 -5.64 18.42 -62.74
C ALA A 304 -6.11 16.95 -62.65
N ARG A 305 -6.10 16.36 -61.44
CA ARG A 305 -6.62 15.01 -61.24
C ARG A 305 -8.14 14.95 -61.42
N ILE A 306 -8.89 15.96 -60.97
CA ILE A 306 -10.35 15.99 -61.18
C ILE A 306 -10.70 16.09 -62.66
N ASP A 307 -10.01 16.95 -63.41
CA ASP A 307 -10.26 17.13 -64.85
C ASP A 307 -10.05 15.82 -65.63
N SER A 308 -9.02 15.04 -65.27
CA SER A 308 -8.77 13.72 -65.88
C SER A 308 -9.74 12.64 -65.39
N LEU A 309 -10.13 12.67 -64.12
CA LEU A 309 -10.94 11.65 -63.47
C LEU A 309 -12.33 11.50 -64.11
N GLN A 310 -12.96 12.61 -64.51
CA GLN A 310 -14.28 12.53 -65.15
C GLN A 310 -14.22 11.77 -66.47
N SER A 311 -13.19 12.07 -67.27
CA SER A 311 -12.97 11.41 -68.56
C SER A 311 -12.56 9.96 -68.39
N GLU A 312 -11.71 9.67 -67.40
CA GLU A 312 -11.27 8.31 -67.05
C GLU A 312 -12.46 7.43 -66.65
N VAL A 313 -13.29 7.90 -65.71
CA VAL A 313 -14.49 7.15 -65.29
C VAL A 313 -15.49 6.99 -66.43
N GLN A 314 -15.72 8.02 -67.24
CA GLN A 314 -16.60 7.89 -68.41
C GLN A 314 -16.05 6.89 -69.44
N ASN A 315 -14.73 6.80 -69.62
CA ASN A 315 -14.11 5.85 -70.53
C ASN A 315 -14.17 4.42 -70.00
N GLU A 316 -13.94 4.20 -68.70
CA GLU A 316 -14.06 2.88 -68.07
C GLU A 316 -15.50 2.35 -68.06
N LEU A 317 -16.50 3.23 -68.03
CA LEU A 317 -17.90 2.81 -68.14
C LEU A 317 -18.30 2.42 -69.58
N LYS A 318 -17.55 2.86 -70.60
CA LYS A 318 -17.79 2.46 -71.99
C LYS A 318 -17.47 0.97 -72.14
N GLY A 319 -18.42 0.20 -72.65
CA GLY A 319 -18.31 -1.26 -72.76
C GLY A 319 -18.89 -2.03 -71.57
N THR A 320 -19.36 -1.34 -70.53
CA THR A 320 -20.11 -1.96 -69.43
C THR A 320 -21.63 -1.76 -69.61
N PRO A 321 -22.48 -2.51 -68.88
CA PRO A 321 -23.92 -2.24 -68.82
C PRO A 321 -24.29 -0.83 -68.32
N LEU A 322 -23.33 -0.09 -67.77
CA LEU A 322 -23.48 1.27 -67.24
C LEU A 322 -23.01 2.36 -68.22
N SER A 323 -22.80 2.02 -69.50
CA SER A 323 -22.34 2.98 -70.52
C SER A 323 -23.24 4.20 -70.70
N GLY A 324 -24.53 4.09 -70.38
CA GLY A 324 -25.49 5.20 -70.37
C GLY A 324 -25.56 6.00 -69.07
N ALA A 325 -24.73 5.68 -68.06
CA ALA A 325 -24.78 6.36 -66.77
C ALA A 325 -24.19 7.77 -66.85
N LYS A 326 -24.88 8.74 -66.24
CA LYS A 326 -24.37 10.11 -66.09
C LYS A 326 -23.35 10.14 -64.97
N VAL A 327 -22.09 10.44 -65.32
CA VAL A 327 -21.01 10.65 -64.36
C VAL A 327 -20.90 12.13 -64.05
N ALA A 328 -21.09 12.48 -62.78
CA ALA A 328 -20.84 13.81 -62.26
C ALA A 328 -19.81 13.71 -61.13
N ILE A 329 -18.84 14.62 -61.15
CA ILE A 329 -17.88 14.78 -60.05
C ILE A 329 -18.28 16.04 -59.29
N GLY A 330 -18.32 15.93 -57.98
CA GLY A 330 -18.61 17.04 -57.09
C GLY A 330 -17.64 17.07 -55.91
N GLY A 331 -17.82 18.06 -55.05
CA GLY A 331 -16.95 18.29 -53.90
C GLY A 331 -15.97 19.43 -54.12
N GLN A 332 -15.21 19.72 -53.07
CA GLN A 332 -14.45 20.96 -52.95
C GLN A 332 -13.47 21.18 -54.12
N THR A 333 -12.68 20.16 -54.47
CA THR A 333 -11.69 20.26 -55.56
C THR A 333 -12.34 20.49 -56.92
N ALA A 334 -13.47 19.83 -57.19
CA ALA A 334 -14.21 20.01 -58.45
C ALA A 334 -14.76 21.44 -58.57
N SER A 335 -15.38 21.95 -57.50
CA SER A 335 -15.86 23.34 -57.48
C SER A 335 -14.74 24.37 -57.64
N ILE A 336 -13.56 24.12 -57.07
CA ILE A 336 -12.39 24.99 -57.25
C ILE A 336 -11.86 24.90 -58.69
N SER A 337 -11.77 23.71 -59.30
CA SER A 337 -11.34 23.53 -60.69
C SER A 337 -12.28 24.27 -61.65
N ASP A 338 -13.60 24.08 -61.50
CA ASP A 338 -14.61 24.76 -62.31
C ASP A 338 -14.50 26.29 -62.20
N THR A 339 -14.35 26.81 -60.97
CA THR A 339 -14.18 28.25 -60.73
C THR A 339 -12.93 28.77 -61.43
N HIS A 340 -11.82 28.02 -61.37
CA HIS A 340 -10.56 28.39 -62.01
C HIS A 340 -10.69 28.44 -63.55
N HIS A 341 -11.34 27.45 -64.17
CA HIS A 341 -11.57 27.40 -65.62
C HIS A 341 -12.43 28.56 -66.11
N ILE A 342 -13.54 28.83 -65.42
CA ILE A 342 -14.45 29.95 -65.74
C ILE A 342 -13.67 31.27 -65.65
N ALA A 343 -13.00 31.52 -64.52
CA ALA A 343 -12.29 32.77 -64.29
C ALA A 343 -11.14 33.00 -65.28
N SER A 344 -10.40 31.96 -65.66
CA SER A 344 -9.29 32.08 -66.61
C SER A 344 -9.77 32.44 -68.02
N SER A 345 -10.87 31.83 -68.49
CA SER A 345 -11.45 32.14 -69.80
C SER A 345 -11.99 33.58 -69.85
N ASP A 346 -12.72 33.98 -68.81
CA ASP A 346 -13.30 35.32 -68.71
C ASP A 346 -12.23 36.41 -68.55
N PHE A 347 -11.13 36.11 -67.84
CA PHE A 347 -9.98 37.01 -67.71
C PHE A 347 -9.43 37.42 -69.09
N THR A 348 -9.11 36.45 -69.95
CA THR A 348 -8.53 36.74 -71.27
C THR A 348 -9.47 37.56 -72.15
N ARG A 349 -10.77 37.23 -72.13
CA ARG A 349 -11.80 37.98 -72.87
C ARG A 349 -11.89 39.43 -72.38
N THR A 350 -11.99 39.62 -71.06
CA THR A 350 -12.14 40.94 -70.44
C THR A 350 -10.88 41.79 -70.64
N ALA A 351 -9.69 41.21 -70.47
CA ALA A 351 -8.43 41.89 -70.71
C ALA A 351 -8.29 42.36 -72.16
N ALA A 352 -8.66 41.54 -73.15
CA ALA A 352 -8.64 41.94 -74.56
C ALA A 352 -9.53 43.15 -74.84
N ILE A 353 -10.77 43.15 -74.32
CA ILE A 353 -11.72 44.27 -74.47
C ILE A 353 -11.17 45.54 -73.82
N MET A 354 -10.64 45.44 -72.59
CA MET A 354 -10.04 46.58 -71.89
C MET A 354 -8.83 47.15 -72.65
N LEU A 355 -7.92 46.30 -73.13
CA LEU A 355 -6.74 46.73 -73.87
C LEU A 355 -7.12 47.45 -75.16
N ILE A 356 -8.11 46.97 -75.91
CA ILE A 356 -8.62 47.64 -77.11
C ILE A 356 -9.20 49.00 -76.74
N GLY A 357 -10.04 49.07 -75.69
CA GLY A 357 -10.62 50.34 -75.22
C GLY A 357 -9.58 51.36 -74.79
N ILE A 358 -8.58 50.94 -74.03
CA ILE A 358 -7.46 51.78 -73.59
C ILE A 358 -6.60 52.22 -74.77
N LEU A 359 -6.32 51.33 -75.73
CA LEU A 359 -5.57 51.66 -76.93
C LEU A 359 -6.27 52.78 -77.73
N LEU A 360 -7.60 52.69 -77.89
CA LEU A 360 -8.40 53.72 -78.56
C LEU A 360 -8.40 55.04 -77.79
N ALA A 361 -8.60 55.00 -76.47
CA ALA A 361 -8.57 56.21 -75.62
C ALA A 361 -7.20 56.90 -75.66
N LEU A 362 -6.12 56.12 -75.55
CA LEU A 362 -4.76 56.62 -75.68
C LEU A 362 -4.53 57.19 -77.08
N MET A 363 -5.01 56.56 -78.16
CA MET A 363 -4.86 57.09 -79.52
C MET A 363 -5.46 58.48 -79.68
N VAL A 364 -6.61 58.75 -79.02
CA VAL A 364 -7.25 60.07 -79.00
C VAL A 364 -6.40 61.08 -78.21
N ILE A 365 -5.93 60.71 -77.02
CA ILE A 365 -5.16 61.61 -76.14
C ILE A 365 -3.77 61.90 -76.72
N THR A 366 -3.08 60.86 -77.18
CA THR A 366 -1.74 60.94 -77.74
C THR A 366 -1.75 61.37 -79.21
N ARG A 367 -2.92 61.56 -79.83
CA ARG A 367 -3.10 61.94 -81.25
C ARG A 367 -2.12 61.23 -82.19
N SER A 368 -1.86 59.96 -81.93
CA SER A 368 -0.84 59.17 -82.62
C SER A 368 -1.23 57.70 -82.55
N ILE A 369 -0.99 56.97 -83.63
CA ILE A 369 -1.30 55.55 -83.73
C ILE A 369 -0.19 54.71 -83.08
N LEU A 370 1.07 55.12 -83.19
CA LEU A 370 2.22 54.33 -82.72
C LEU A 370 2.48 54.48 -81.21
N GLN A 371 2.18 55.65 -80.64
CA GLN A 371 2.45 55.95 -79.23
C GLN A 371 1.69 55.06 -78.23
N PRO A 372 0.38 54.82 -78.44
CA PRO A 372 -0.38 53.89 -77.62
C PRO A 372 0.22 52.48 -77.58
N PHE A 373 0.81 51.98 -78.67
CA PHE A 373 1.36 50.62 -78.71
C PHE A 373 2.58 50.44 -77.81
N TYR A 374 3.56 51.35 -77.85
CA TYR A 374 4.73 51.20 -76.98
C TYR A 374 4.41 51.56 -75.52
N ILE A 375 3.46 52.49 -75.27
CA ILE A 375 2.95 52.77 -73.91
C ILE A 375 2.30 51.51 -73.36
N LEU A 376 1.33 50.95 -74.08
CA LEU A 376 0.60 49.76 -73.66
C LEU A 376 1.52 48.54 -73.54
N GLY A 377 2.47 48.38 -74.47
CA GLY A 377 3.50 47.35 -74.39
C GLY A 377 4.37 47.46 -73.13
N THR A 378 4.73 48.70 -72.74
CA THR A 378 5.48 48.96 -71.49
C THR A 378 4.64 48.62 -70.26
N LEU A 379 3.35 48.96 -70.26
CA LEU A 379 2.42 48.61 -69.18
C LEU A 379 2.25 47.11 -69.04
N LEU A 380 2.07 46.39 -70.16
CA LEU A 380 1.97 44.94 -70.17
C LEU A 380 3.26 44.27 -69.69
N LEU A 381 4.42 44.78 -70.11
CA LEU A 381 5.71 44.27 -69.67
C LEU A 381 5.91 44.49 -68.16
N ALA A 382 5.56 45.66 -67.65
CA ALA A 382 5.60 45.95 -66.21
C ALA A 382 4.63 45.04 -65.43
N TYR A 383 3.42 44.80 -65.96
CA TYR A 383 2.44 43.89 -65.38
C TYR A 383 2.96 42.45 -65.31
N VAL A 384 3.46 41.89 -66.42
CA VAL A 384 3.99 40.51 -66.46
C VAL A 384 5.21 40.36 -65.55
N THR A 385 6.09 41.36 -65.53
CA THR A 385 7.26 41.38 -64.64
C THR A 385 6.83 41.42 -63.18
N SER A 386 5.86 42.28 -62.85
CA SER A 386 5.34 42.38 -61.49
C SER A 386 4.68 41.07 -61.03
N LEU A 387 3.83 40.48 -61.88
CA LEU A 387 3.15 39.22 -61.57
C LEU A 387 4.15 38.08 -61.35
N SER A 388 5.21 38.04 -62.17
CA SER A 388 6.29 37.05 -62.05
C SER A 388 7.09 37.21 -60.76
N LEU A 389 7.46 38.45 -60.41
CA LEU A 389 8.17 38.72 -59.16
C LEU A 389 7.28 38.48 -57.94
N THR A 390 5.99 38.78 -58.04
CA THR A 390 5.01 38.48 -57.00
C THR A 390 4.85 36.98 -56.80
N ARG A 391 4.81 36.18 -57.87
CA ARG A 391 4.79 34.72 -57.77
C ARG A 391 6.04 34.19 -57.07
N TRP A 392 7.21 34.72 -57.44
CA TRP A 392 8.47 34.35 -56.79
C TRP A 392 8.48 34.71 -55.30
N LEU A 393 8.08 35.95 -54.96
CA LEU A 393 8.01 36.43 -53.58
C LEU A 393 6.95 35.68 -52.77
N SER A 394 5.80 35.37 -53.35
CA SER A 394 4.75 34.55 -52.73
C SER A 394 5.25 33.14 -52.43
N THR A 395 6.08 32.57 -53.30
CA THR A 395 6.69 31.27 -53.05
C THR A 395 7.71 31.34 -51.91
N ALA A 396 8.55 32.38 -51.90
CA ALA A 396 9.62 32.55 -50.92
C ALA A 396 9.12 32.95 -49.52
N VAL A 397 8.11 33.83 -49.43
CA VAL A 397 7.64 34.44 -48.17
C VAL A 397 6.37 33.77 -47.65
N LEU A 398 5.42 33.42 -48.53
CA LEU A 398 4.11 32.89 -48.13
C LEU A 398 4.05 31.35 -48.24
N GLY A 399 5.08 30.71 -48.79
CA GLY A 399 5.09 29.25 -49.03
C GLY A 399 4.08 28.79 -50.09
N GLN A 400 3.51 29.72 -50.86
CA GLN A 400 2.49 29.44 -51.88
C GLN A 400 3.10 29.51 -53.27
N SER A 401 3.26 28.35 -53.91
CA SER A 401 3.86 28.23 -55.26
C SER A 401 2.96 28.76 -56.39
N MET A 402 1.68 28.98 -56.09
CA MET A 402 0.68 29.46 -57.03
C MET A 402 0.02 30.74 -56.51
N LEU A 403 -0.25 31.66 -57.45
CA LEU A 403 -1.09 32.81 -57.18
C LEU A 403 -2.55 32.39 -57.12
N THR A 404 -3.35 33.10 -56.34
CA THR A 404 -4.80 32.88 -56.33
C THR A 404 -5.38 33.26 -57.70
N TRP A 405 -6.41 32.53 -58.13
CA TRP A 405 -6.96 32.61 -59.50
C TRP A 405 -7.41 34.03 -59.90
N ASN A 406 -7.78 34.86 -58.93
CA ASN A 406 -8.24 36.23 -59.11
C ASN A 406 -7.11 37.29 -59.00
N THR A 407 -5.93 36.95 -58.49
CA THR A 407 -4.79 37.88 -58.39
C THR A 407 -4.38 38.49 -59.73
N PRO A 408 -4.20 37.71 -60.82
CA PRO A 408 -3.82 38.27 -62.11
C PRO A 408 -4.84 39.30 -62.62
N PHE A 409 -6.14 39.05 -62.43
CA PHE A 409 -7.18 39.97 -62.85
C PHE A 409 -7.15 41.30 -62.10
N PHE A 410 -7.17 41.28 -60.77
CA PHE A 410 -7.18 42.53 -59.99
C PHE A 410 -5.89 43.32 -60.13
N SER A 411 -4.74 42.65 -60.15
CA SER A 411 -3.46 43.33 -60.40
C SER A 411 -3.38 43.93 -61.81
N PHE A 412 -3.96 43.27 -62.82
CA PHE A 412 -4.03 43.80 -64.18
C PHE A 412 -4.84 45.08 -64.23
N VAL A 413 -6.07 45.06 -63.71
CA VAL A 413 -6.96 46.23 -63.69
C VAL A 413 -6.30 47.41 -62.97
N MET A 414 -5.73 47.16 -61.79
CA MET A 414 -5.08 48.22 -60.99
C MET A 414 -3.85 48.79 -61.69
N LEU A 415 -2.90 47.96 -62.11
CA LEU A 415 -1.65 48.44 -62.71
C LEU A 415 -1.87 49.10 -64.06
N VAL A 416 -2.78 48.57 -64.87
CA VAL A 416 -3.11 49.17 -66.16
C VAL A 416 -3.82 50.50 -65.94
N ALA A 417 -4.79 50.62 -65.04
CA ALA A 417 -5.46 51.90 -64.77
C ALA A 417 -4.45 52.98 -64.34
N LEU A 418 -3.61 52.68 -63.36
CA LEU A 418 -2.62 53.62 -62.82
C LEU A 418 -1.53 53.96 -63.84
N GLY A 419 -1.08 52.97 -64.60
CA GLY A 419 -0.06 53.16 -65.61
C GLY A 419 -0.56 53.94 -66.84
N VAL A 420 -1.82 53.75 -67.22
CA VAL A 420 -2.50 54.55 -68.26
C VAL A 420 -2.62 55.99 -67.79
N ASP A 421 -3.09 56.23 -66.56
CA ASP A 421 -3.23 57.58 -66.00
C ASP A 421 -1.90 58.32 -65.99
N TYR A 422 -0.82 57.66 -65.56
CA TYR A 422 0.53 58.22 -65.65
C TYR A 422 0.91 58.61 -67.07
N SER A 423 0.71 57.66 -68.00
CA SER A 423 1.09 57.85 -69.40
C SER A 423 0.32 59.01 -70.01
N ILE A 424 -0.95 59.18 -69.65
CA ILE A 424 -1.78 60.32 -70.05
C ILE A 424 -1.24 61.63 -69.46
N PHE A 425 -0.98 61.71 -68.15
CA PHE A 425 -0.42 62.92 -67.53
C PHE A 425 0.93 63.32 -68.11
N LEU A 426 1.82 62.35 -68.34
CA LEU A 426 3.11 62.58 -68.96
C LEU A 426 2.96 63.12 -70.38
N MET A 427 2.08 62.51 -71.18
CA MET A 427 1.85 62.93 -72.57
C MET A 427 1.12 64.27 -72.67
N MET A 428 0.23 64.60 -71.73
CA MET A 428 -0.37 65.92 -71.63
C MET A 428 0.67 66.98 -71.28
N LYS A 429 1.55 66.72 -70.29
CA LYS A 429 2.62 67.66 -69.93
C LYS A 429 3.65 67.82 -71.03
N TYR A 430 4.00 66.74 -71.73
CA TYR A 430 4.87 66.78 -72.90
C TYR A 430 4.34 67.74 -73.98
N ARG A 431 3.01 67.79 -74.16
CA ARG A 431 2.34 68.69 -75.12
C ARG A 431 2.28 70.14 -74.66
N GLU A 432 2.32 70.39 -73.35
CA GLU A 432 2.31 71.75 -72.78
C GLU A 432 3.63 72.48 -73.06
N PHE A 433 4.76 71.76 -73.08
CA PHE A 433 6.03 72.31 -73.57
C PHE A 433 5.92 72.58 -75.08
N GLY A 434 6.05 73.85 -75.47
CA GLY A 434 5.87 74.31 -76.84
C GLY A 434 6.95 73.78 -77.79
N LEU A 435 6.72 73.95 -79.10
CA LEU A 435 7.71 73.62 -80.15
C LEU A 435 9.02 74.43 -80.00
N THR A 436 9.01 75.52 -79.25
CA THR A 436 10.17 76.37 -78.98
C THR A 436 11.09 75.84 -77.88
N ASP A 437 10.67 74.84 -77.11
CA ASP A 437 11.31 74.42 -75.85
C ASP A 437 12.36 73.29 -76.04
N GLY A 438 12.84 73.11 -77.27
CA GLY A 438 13.92 72.18 -77.63
C GLY A 438 13.47 70.90 -78.32
N THR A 439 14.42 69.99 -78.57
CA THR A 439 14.16 68.73 -79.30
C THR A 439 13.14 67.84 -78.56
N PRO A 440 12.40 66.96 -79.28
CA PRO A 440 11.43 66.05 -78.66
C PRO A 440 11.97 65.27 -77.45
N SER A 441 13.25 64.88 -77.50
CA SER A 441 13.95 64.22 -76.39
C SER A 441 14.13 65.12 -75.16
N LYS A 442 14.46 66.39 -75.33
CA LYS A 442 14.59 67.33 -74.20
C LYS A 442 13.23 67.62 -73.56
N ARG A 443 12.18 67.76 -74.38
CA ARG A 443 10.81 68.01 -73.92
C ARG A 443 10.24 66.83 -73.11
N ILE A 444 10.45 65.59 -73.54
CA ILE A 444 9.96 64.42 -72.78
C ILE A 444 10.73 64.21 -71.47
N ILE A 445 12.03 64.52 -71.44
CA ILE A 445 12.83 64.47 -70.21
C ILE A 445 12.36 65.55 -69.23
N ALA A 446 12.11 66.78 -69.70
CA ALA A 446 11.56 67.86 -68.88
C ALA A 446 10.15 67.52 -68.35
N ALA A 447 9.28 66.98 -69.20
CA ALA A 447 7.95 66.50 -68.79
C ALA A 447 8.03 65.35 -67.79
N SER A 448 8.96 64.42 -67.98
CA SER A 448 9.22 63.33 -67.03
C SER A 448 9.75 63.86 -65.70
N GLY A 449 10.51 64.94 -65.68
CA GLY A 449 10.96 65.58 -64.43
C GLY A 449 9.80 66.19 -63.63
N VAL A 450 8.89 66.91 -64.29
CA VAL A 450 7.75 67.55 -63.62
C VAL A 450 6.70 66.52 -63.18
N ILE A 451 6.27 65.65 -64.09
CA ILE A 451 5.25 64.64 -63.80
C ILE A 451 5.82 63.51 -62.96
N GLY A 452 7.12 63.21 -63.08
CA GLY A 452 7.80 62.20 -62.28
C GLY A 452 7.71 62.48 -60.79
N ALA A 453 7.87 63.74 -60.35
CA ALA A 453 7.72 64.09 -58.93
C ALA A 453 6.30 63.77 -58.41
N VAL A 454 5.27 64.18 -59.16
CA VAL A 454 3.85 63.90 -58.81
C VAL A 454 3.59 62.40 -58.73
N VAL A 455 4.19 61.63 -59.63
CA VAL A 455 3.91 60.21 -59.78
C VAL A 455 4.68 59.36 -58.81
N ILE A 456 5.90 59.75 -58.44
CA ILE A 456 6.62 59.17 -57.31
C ILE A 456 5.81 59.40 -56.02
N SER A 457 5.29 60.61 -55.80
CA SER A 457 4.42 60.88 -54.63
C SER A 457 3.15 60.02 -54.64
N ALA A 458 2.45 59.93 -55.77
CA ALA A 458 1.27 59.08 -55.91
C ALA A 458 1.62 57.60 -55.71
N ALA A 459 2.72 57.11 -56.27
CA ALA A 459 3.18 55.74 -56.13
C ALA A 459 3.51 55.39 -54.68
N VAL A 460 4.13 56.31 -53.92
CA VAL A 460 4.42 56.10 -52.48
C VAL A 460 3.11 56.04 -51.67
N ILE A 461 2.21 57.00 -51.86
CA ILE A 461 0.92 57.02 -51.16
C ILE A 461 0.13 55.75 -51.45
N LEU A 462 0.02 55.40 -52.73
CA LEU A 462 -0.76 54.26 -53.19
C LEU A 462 -0.11 52.94 -52.77
N SER A 463 1.22 52.82 -52.84
CA SER A 463 1.93 51.65 -52.31
C SER A 463 1.68 51.49 -50.81
N GLY A 464 1.63 52.59 -50.04
CA GLY A 464 1.23 52.56 -48.64
C GLY A 464 -0.20 52.04 -48.44
N THR A 465 -1.17 52.50 -49.24
CA THR A 465 -2.55 52.01 -49.16
C THR A 465 -2.70 50.53 -49.51
N PHE A 466 -1.99 50.04 -50.54
CA PHE A 466 -1.98 48.62 -50.86
C PHE A 466 -1.21 47.80 -49.82
N ALA A 467 -0.12 48.34 -49.26
CA ALA A 467 0.63 47.67 -48.20
C ALA A 467 -0.23 47.43 -46.95
N ALA A 468 -1.21 48.29 -46.67
CA ALA A 468 -2.19 48.09 -45.61
C ALA A 468 -3.10 46.86 -45.81
N LEU A 469 -3.16 46.28 -47.02
CA LEU A 469 -3.87 45.03 -47.28
C LEU A 469 -3.03 43.78 -46.95
N ILE A 470 -1.71 43.91 -46.77
CA ILE A 470 -0.82 42.78 -46.43
C ILE A 470 -1.18 42.14 -45.07
N PRO A 471 -1.52 42.91 -44.03
CA PRO A 471 -1.96 42.34 -42.74
C PRO A 471 -3.38 41.74 -42.74
N SER A 472 -4.10 41.73 -43.87
CA SER A 472 -5.52 41.33 -43.91
C SER A 472 -5.81 39.86 -43.61
N GLY A 473 -4.80 38.98 -43.66
CA GLY A 473 -4.97 37.53 -43.52
C GLY A 473 -5.66 36.86 -44.72
N VAL A 474 -6.07 37.61 -45.74
CA VAL A 474 -6.68 37.09 -46.96
C VAL A 474 -5.63 36.98 -48.06
N LEU A 475 -5.23 35.75 -48.42
CA LEU A 475 -4.13 35.49 -49.36
C LEU A 475 -4.25 36.25 -50.69
N THR A 476 -5.46 36.34 -51.25
CA THR A 476 -5.71 37.12 -52.47
C THR A 476 -5.36 38.60 -52.31
N LEU A 477 -5.76 39.23 -51.19
CA LEU A 477 -5.50 40.66 -50.95
C LEU A 477 -4.01 40.93 -50.78
N ILE A 478 -3.30 40.03 -50.09
CA ILE A 478 -1.85 40.09 -49.92
C ILE A 478 -1.15 40.01 -51.27
N GLN A 479 -1.51 39.03 -52.10
CA GLN A 479 -0.89 38.85 -53.41
C GLN A 479 -1.21 39.99 -54.38
N VAL A 480 -2.44 40.53 -54.36
CA VAL A 480 -2.80 41.72 -55.15
C VAL A 480 -2.00 42.94 -54.70
N ALA A 481 -1.89 43.16 -53.38
CA ALA A 481 -1.09 44.26 -52.84
C ALA A 481 0.38 44.19 -53.27
N LEU A 482 1.00 43.01 -53.15
CA LEU A 482 2.38 42.79 -53.59
C LEU A 482 2.54 43.06 -55.09
N ALA A 483 1.64 42.54 -55.93
CA ALA A 483 1.67 42.78 -57.37
C ALA A 483 1.50 44.26 -57.72
N VAL A 484 0.63 44.98 -57.03
CA VAL A 484 0.45 46.41 -57.33
C VAL A 484 1.65 47.22 -56.84
N ILE A 485 2.17 46.99 -55.65
CA ILE A 485 3.35 47.70 -55.12
C ILE A 485 4.58 47.48 -55.99
N ILE A 486 4.88 46.22 -56.30
CA ILE A 486 6.01 45.87 -57.18
C ILE A 486 5.80 46.49 -58.56
N GLY A 487 4.59 46.39 -59.10
CA GLY A 487 4.26 46.94 -60.41
C GLY A 487 4.40 48.46 -60.43
N LEU A 488 3.98 49.18 -59.39
CA LEU A 488 4.16 50.62 -59.27
C LEU A 488 5.63 51.02 -59.23
N ILE A 489 6.46 50.32 -58.44
CA ILE A 489 7.91 50.57 -58.39
C ILE A 489 8.53 50.39 -59.78
N ILE A 490 8.15 49.32 -60.49
CA ILE A 490 8.60 49.07 -61.86
C ILE A 490 8.09 50.18 -62.80
N LEU A 491 6.81 50.54 -62.75
CA LEU A 491 6.17 51.53 -63.61
C LEU A 491 6.82 52.91 -63.48
N VAL A 492 7.09 53.36 -62.25
CA VAL A 492 7.75 54.65 -61.95
C VAL A 492 9.12 54.76 -62.62
N ILE A 493 9.84 53.64 -62.75
CA ILE A 493 11.17 53.62 -63.35
C ILE A 493 11.08 53.40 -64.87
N ILE A 494 10.30 52.41 -65.30
CA ILE A 494 10.30 51.94 -66.67
C ILE A 494 9.60 52.90 -67.63
N LEU A 495 8.54 53.59 -67.21
CA LEU A 495 7.78 54.46 -68.10
C LEU A 495 8.60 55.71 -68.51
N PRO A 496 9.24 56.48 -67.60
CA PRO A 496 10.11 57.57 -68.02
C PRO A 496 11.23 57.11 -68.96
N VAL A 497 11.84 55.95 -68.68
CA VAL A 497 12.96 55.41 -69.47
C VAL A 497 12.49 55.01 -70.87
N VAL A 498 11.45 54.18 -70.96
CA VAL A 498 10.99 53.63 -72.24
C VAL A 498 10.29 54.69 -73.08
N ILE A 499 9.45 55.54 -72.48
CA ILE A 499 8.76 56.60 -73.25
C ILE A 499 9.77 57.63 -73.75
N SER A 500 10.76 58.01 -72.95
CA SER A 500 11.81 58.95 -73.39
C SER A 500 12.69 58.38 -74.51
N ALA A 501 12.95 57.07 -74.49
CA ALA A 501 13.65 56.40 -75.57
C ALA A 501 12.77 56.24 -76.83
N ALA A 502 11.51 55.84 -76.65
CA ALA A 502 10.58 55.50 -77.73
C ALA A 502 10.01 56.72 -78.45
N ILE A 503 9.99 57.91 -77.83
CA ILE A 503 9.49 59.13 -78.50
C ILE A 503 10.25 59.43 -79.79
N ARG A 504 11.53 59.01 -79.87
CA ARG A 504 12.40 59.14 -81.05
C ARG A 504 11.92 58.34 -82.26
N LEU A 505 11.14 57.27 -82.05
CA LEU A 505 10.53 56.48 -83.13
C LEU A 505 9.32 57.18 -83.77
N THR A 506 8.72 58.16 -83.11
CA THR A 506 7.48 58.80 -83.58
C THR A 506 7.68 60.21 -84.14
N TYR A 507 8.77 60.89 -83.78
CA TYR A 507 9.10 62.24 -84.27
C TYR A 507 10.53 62.29 -84.84
N PRO A 508 10.75 62.91 -86.02
CA PRO A 508 12.08 63.00 -86.62
C PRO A 508 13.06 63.87 -85.79
N LEU A 509 14.35 63.57 -85.95
CA LEU A 509 15.47 64.10 -85.15
C LEU A 509 15.71 65.61 -85.22
N ASP A 510 15.23 66.26 -86.29
CA ASP A 510 15.28 67.70 -86.44
C ASP A 510 13.87 68.27 -86.39
N ASP A 511 13.72 69.32 -85.59
CA ASP A 511 12.50 70.09 -85.47
C ASP A 511 12.29 70.92 -86.76
N LYS A 512 11.83 70.25 -87.82
CA LYS A 512 11.56 70.88 -89.13
C LYS A 512 10.52 72.00 -89.06
N LEU A 513 9.83 72.19 -87.92
CA LEU A 513 8.97 73.34 -87.68
C LEU A 513 9.76 74.59 -87.25
N ASN A 514 10.84 74.44 -86.48
CA ASN A 514 11.66 75.57 -86.01
C ASN A 514 12.58 76.12 -87.11
N ASP A 515 13.11 75.26 -87.98
CA ASP A 515 13.93 75.69 -89.12
C ASP A 515 13.13 76.48 -90.16
N ASN A 516 11.85 76.17 -90.34
CA ASN A 516 10.95 76.93 -91.22
C ASN A 516 10.54 78.29 -90.63
N ILE A 517 10.56 78.45 -89.30
CA ILE A 517 10.30 79.75 -88.64
C ILE A 517 11.56 80.62 -88.64
N LYS A 518 12.75 80.04 -88.42
CA LYS A 518 14.02 80.79 -88.54
C LYS A 518 14.32 81.24 -89.96
N LYS A 519 13.99 80.43 -90.99
CA LYS A 519 14.08 80.82 -92.41
C LYS A 519 13.10 81.92 -92.84
N ARG A 520 12.07 82.23 -92.04
CA ARG A 520 11.13 83.36 -92.30
C ARG A 520 11.53 84.66 -91.57
N LYS A 521 12.61 84.65 -90.79
CA LYS A 521 13.12 85.83 -90.05
C LYS A 521 14.49 86.32 -90.55
N HIS A 522 14.97 85.82 -91.68
CA HIS A 522 16.07 86.40 -92.45
C HIS A 522 15.60 86.73 -93.86
#